data_AF-A0A0Q7NAX0-F1
#
_entry.id   AF-A0A0Q7NAX0-F1
#
_cell.length_a   1.000
_cell.length_b   1.000
_cell.length_c   1.000
_cell.angle_alpha   90.00
_cell.angle_beta   90.00
_cell.angle_gamma   90.00
#
_symmetry.space_group_name_H-M   'P 1'
#
loop_
_entity.id
_entity.type
_entity.pdbx_description
1 polymer ?
#
loop_
_entity_poly.entity_id
_entity_poly.type
_entity_poly.pdbx_seq_one_letter_code
_entity_poly.pdbx_strand_id
1 'polypeptide(L)' 'MSEDHLTHCQDWILTSLCRFSPTTPITTPDLASKLSHSVHRTETYLEQLVEMGLVRVQHVSGEPAWRPSSEGLTIGTVV' A
#
# COMPACT_ATOMS: atom_id res chain seq x y z
N MET A 1 9.38 21.40 7.76
CA MET A 1 8.55 20.20 7.88
C MET A 1 8.12 19.90 6.47
N SER A 2 8.73 18.91 5.82
CA SER A 2 8.43 18.61 4.42
C SER A 2 7.03 18.00 4.40
N GLU A 3 6.10 18.66 3.71
CA GLU A 3 4.81 18.08 3.38
C GLU A 3 5.10 16.96 2.37
N ASP A 4 5.21 15.72 2.86
CA ASP A 4 5.34 14.50 2.05
C ASP A 4 4.04 14.31 1.25
N HIS A 5 3.90 15.09 0.18
CA HIS A 5 2.78 15.00 -0.74
C HIS A 5 2.92 13.71 -1.54
N LEU A 6 2.21 12.68 -1.10
CA LEU A 6 1.96 11.49 -1.90
C LEU A 6 1.44 11.90 -3.27
N THR A 7 1.97 11.28 -4.32
CA THR A 7 1.35 11.40 -5.65
C THR A 7 -0.05 10.80 -5.60
N HIS A 8 -0.94 11.24 -6.51
CA HIS A 8 -2.30 10.72 -6.58
C HIS A 8 -2.36 9.19 -6.66
N CYS A 9 -1.41 8.55 -7.34
CA CYS A 9 -1.34 7.08 -7.42
C CYS A 9 -0.92 6.46 -6.08
N GLN A 10 0.07 7.02 -5.40
CA GLN A 10 0.54 6.52 -4.10
C GLN A 10 -0.55 6.66 -3.04
N ASP A 11 -1.22 7.82 -2.99
CA ASP A 11 -2.33 8.07 -2.09
C ASP A 11 -3.50 7.11 -2.34
N TRP A 12 -3.86 6.91 -3.61
CA TRP A 12 -4.91 5.97 -3.99
C TRP A 12 -4.57 4.52 -3.62
N ILE A 13 -3.32 4.08 -3.83
CA ILE A 13 -2.85 2.75 -3.44
C ILE A 13 -2.85 2.60 -1.91
N LEU A 14 -2.37 3.61 -1.17
CA LEU A 14 -2.33 3.58 0.29
C LEU A 14 -3.73 3.52 0.88
N THR A 15 -4.65 4.36 0.41
CA THR A 15 -6.06 4.39 0.82
C THR A 15 -6.74 3.05 0.52
N SER A 16 -6.48 2.49 -0.67
CA SER A 16 -6.99 1.18 -1.06
C SER A 16 -6.46 0.07 -0.16
N LEU A 17 -5.17 0.11 0.17
CA LEU A 17 -4.54 -0.86 1.07
C LEU A 17 -5.14 -0.76 2.48
N CYS A 18 -5.37 0.46 2.99
CA CYS A 18 -6.04 0.68 4.28
C CYS A 18 -7.47 0.14 4.27
N ARG A 19 -8.18 0.23 3.15
CA ARG A 19 -9.55 -0.29 2.99
C ARG A 19 -9.61 -1.82 2.94
N PHE A 20 -8.71 -2.46 2.21
CA PHE A 20 -8.79 -3.90 1.94
C PHE A 20 -7.92 -4.76 2.88
N SER A 21 -6.92 -4.16 3.52
CA SER A 21 -5.86 -4.86 4.23
C SER A 21 -5.38 -4.08 5.48
N PRO A 22 -6.27 -3.55 6.35
CA PRO A 22 -5.84 -2.73 7.49
C PRO A 22 -5.01 -3.52 8.50
N THR A 23 -5.29 -4.82 8.65
CA THR A 23 -4.65 -5.70 9.64
C THR A 23 -4.01 -6.93 9.02
N THR A 24 -4.61 -7.46 7.94
CA THR A 24 -4.20 -8.71 7.30
C THR A 24 -3.46 -8.40 6.01
N PRO A 25 -2.19 -8.83 5.82
CA PRO A 25 -1.43 -8.57 4.62
C PRO A 25 -2.10 -9.09 3.34
N ILE A 26 -1.97 -8.35 2.24
CA ILE A 26 -2.50 -8.72 0.92
C ILE A 26 -1.38 -8.81 -0.12
N THR A 27 -1.43 -9.78 -1.02
CA THR A 27 -0.43 -9.92 -2.09
C THR A 27 -0.61 -8.84 -3.16
N THR A 28 0.44 -8.54 -3.92
CA THR A 28 0.35 -7.60 -5.07
C THR A 28 -0.72 -8.03 -6.08
N PRO A 29 -0.79 -9.31 -6.52
CA PRO A 29 -1.81 -9.74 -7.48
C PRO A 29 -3.23 -9.56 -6.97
N ASP A 30 -3.48 -9.88 -5.70
CA ASP A 30 -4.81 -9.74 -5.10
C ASP A 30 -5.24 -8.27 -5.01
N LEU A 31 -4.35 -7.38 -4.58
CA LEU A 31 -4.64 -5.95 -4.50
C LEU A 31 -4.87 -5.36 -5.90
N ALA A 32 -3.99 -5.69 -6.85
CA ALA A 32 -4.12 -5.23 -8.23
C ALA A 32 -5.42 -5.71 -8.88
N SER A 33 -5.85 -6.95 -8.61
CA SER A 33 -7.12 -7.50 -9.06
C SER A 33 -8.31 -6.71 -8.49
N LYS A 34 -8.33 -6.44 -7.18
CA LYS A 34 -9.37 -5.63 -6.52
C LYS A 34 -9.48 -4.22 -7.09
N LEU A 35 -8.35 -3.67 -7.52
CA LEU A 35 -8.26 -2.31 -8.08
C LEU A 35 -8.45 -2.27 -9.59
N SER A 36 -8.56 -3.42 -10.27
CA SER A 36 -8.51 -3.51 -11.73
C SER A 36 -7.31 -2.75 -12.31
N HIS A 37 -6.16 -2.85 -11.62
CA HIS A 37 -4.93 -2.12 -11.92
C HIS A 37 -3.80 -3.07 -12.36
N SER A 38 -2.74 -2.51 -12.94
CA SER A 38 -1.56 -3.28 -13.35
C SER A 38 -0.79 -3.78 -12.12
N VAL A 39 -0.54 -5.10 -12.05
CA VAL A 39 0.26 -5.74 -10.98
C VAL A 39 1.61 -5.05 -10.82
N HIS A 40 2.36 -4.88 -11.92
CA HIS A 40 3.68 -4.27 -11.90
C HIS A 40 3.66 -2.83 -11.35
N ARG A 41 2.70 -2.00 -11.79
CA ARG A 41 2.59 -0.63 -11.26
C ARG A 41 2.15 -0.60 -9.80
N THR A 42 1.23 -1.48 -9.40
CA THR A 42 0.81 -1.61 -8.01
C THR A 42 2.00 -1.95 -7.12
N GLU A 43 2.85 -2.90 -7.55
CA GLU A 43 4.08 -3.27 -6.85
C GLU A 43 5.02 -2.07 -6.69
N THR A 44 5.30 -1.35 -7.78
CA THR A 44 6.18 -0.17 -7.74
C THR A 44 5.69 0.88 -6.73
N TYR A 45 4.39 1.16 -6.68
CA TYR A 45 3.86 2.11 -5.70
C TYR A 45 3.91 1.57 -4.26
N LEU A 46 3.70 0.28 -4.06
CA LEU A 46 3.83 -0.36 -2.75
C LEU A 46 5.27 -0.32 -2.24
N GLU A 47 6.24 -0.59 -3.10
CA GLU A 47 7.67 -0.48 -2.78
C GLU A 47 8.05 0.95 -2.39
N GLN A 48 7.62 1.96 -3.16
CA GLN A 48 7.83 3.36 -2.82
C GLN A 48 7.20 3.73 -1.46
N LEU A 49 5.96 3.26 -1.21
CA LEU A 49 5.30 3.49 0.08
C LEU A 49 5.99 2.76 1.24
N VAL A 50 6.71 1.67 0.98
CA VAL A 50 7.59 1.01 1.97
C VAL A 50 8.82 1.88 2.24
N GLU A 51 9.46 2.43 1.22
CA GLU A 51 10.60 3.35 1.39
C GLU A 51 10.20 4.60 2.21
N MET A 52 8.95 5.04 2.06
CA MET A 52 8.36 6.15 2.84
C MET A 52 7.90 5.75 4.25
N GLY A 53 8.00 4.47 4.65
CA GLY A 53 7.56 4.00 5.97
C GLY A 53 6.05 3.88 6.17
N LEU A 54 5.25 4.11 5.12
CA LEU A 54 3.79 4.09 5.16
C LEU A 54 3.21 2.69 4.95
N VAL A 55 3.96 1.80 4.30
CA VAL A 55 3.59 0.41 4.06
C VAL A 55 4.65 -0.51 4.67
N ARG A 56 4.23 -1.71 5.07
CA ARG A 56 5.12 -2.78 5.52
C ARG A 56 4.98 -3.98 4.60
N VAL A 57 6.12 -4.50 4.16
CA VAL A 57 6.21 -5.77 3.45
C VAL A 57 6.41 -6.93 4.43
N GLN A 58 5.73 -8.04 4.17
CA GLN A 58 5.86 -9.32 4.86
C GLN A 58 5.86 -10.43 3.81
N HIS A 59 6.47 -11.58 4.12
CA HIS A 59 6.41 -12.73 3.22
C HIS A 59 5.36 -13.72 3.74
N VAL A 60 4.32 -13.97 2.95
CA VAL A 60 3.29 -14.98 3.24
C VAL A 60 3.47 -16.10 2.25
N SER A 61 3.78 -17.30 2.74
CA SER A 61 4.02 -18.49 1.89
C SER A 61 5.12 -18.30 0.82
N GLY A 62 6.09 -17.42 1.09
CA GLY A 62 7.19 -17.11 0.16
C GLY A 62 6.92 -15.94 -0.80
N GLU A 63 5.73 -15.36 -0.79
CA GLU A 63 5.36 -14.22 -1.65
C GLU A 63 5.27 -12.91 -0.85
N PRO A 64 5.65 -11.76 -1.45
CA PRO A 64 5.50 -10.46 -0.81
C PRO A 64 4.02 -10.10 -0.64
N ALA A 65 3.68 -9.75 0.59
CA ALA A 65 2.38 -9.28 1.02
C ALA A 65 2.51 -7.97 1.79
N TRP A 66 1.56 -7.09 1.60
CA TRP A 66 1.64 -5.69 2.00
C TRP A 66 0.54 -5.37 2.98
N ARG A 67 0.85 -4.52 3.94
CA ARG A 67 -0.14 -3.92 4.84
C ARG A 67 0.29 -2.50 5.19
N PRO A 68 -0.63 -1.59 5.55
CA PRO A 68 -0.24 -0.26 5.97
C PRO A 68 0.52 -0.32 7.31
N SER A 69 1.44 0.61 7.50
CA SER A 69 2.04 0.88 8.81
C SER A 69 1.06 1.66 9.69
N SER A 70 1.39 1.88 10.96
CA SER A 70 0.58 2.74 11.83
C SER A 70 0.45 4.16 11.27
N GLU A 71 1.53 4.69 10.69
CA GLU A 71 1.53 6.01 10.04
C GLU A 71 0.74 5.98 8.73
N GLY A 72 0.93 4.94 7.90
CA GLY A 72 0.16 4.77 6.67
C GLY A 72 -1.35 4.62 6.92
N LEU A 73 -1.76 4.00 8.02
CA LEU A 73 -3.17 3.97 8.44
C LEU A 73 -3.68 5.36 8.79
N THR A 74 -2.90 6.18 9.50
CA THR A 74 -3.30 7.55 9.83
C THR A 74 -3.46 8.39 8.57
N ILE A 75 -2.55 8.27 7.60
CA ILE A 75 -2.62 9.04 6.35
C ILE A 75 -3.73 8.52 5.42
N GLY A 76 -3.74 7.20 5.15
CA GLY A 76 -4.67 6.59 4.18
C GLY A 76 -6.12 6.40 4.66
N THR A 77 -6.46 6.87 5.86
CA THR A 77 -7.86 6.89 6.36
C THR A 77 -8.42 8.29 6.54
N VAL A 78 -7.61 9.34 6.33
CA VAL A 78 -8.09 10.72 6.29
C VAL A 78 -8.67 10.95 4.90
N VAL A 79 -10.00 10.78 4.79
CA VAL A 79 -10.78 11.06 3.58
C VAL A 79 -11.85 12.10 3.90
#